data_AF-B4J9L7-F1
#
_entry.id   AF-B4J9L7-F1
#
_cell.length_a   1.000
_cell.length_b   1.000
_cell.length_c   1.000
_cell.angle_alpha   90.00
_cell.angle_beta   90.00
_cell.angle_gamma   90.00
#
_symmetry.space_group_name_H-M   'P 1'
#
loop_
_entity.id
_entity.type
_entity.pdbx_description
1 polymer ?
#
loop_
_entity_poly.entity_id
_entity_poly.type
_entity_poly.pdbx_seq_one_letter_code
_entity_poly.pdbx_strand_id
1 'polypeptide(L)'
;MSQATSDVVAQLRQQKHRPVPEDFTVQNKSKSNTLSSQRNGNVGGDYIGGGGGGGGGGYSNNSPEKLTVLDMILDSMGLRNLTSKDIGALILLGFMFLLFVISVTGFFVMWFTEYYNNTMLKQLILAEDSETAKSWLQPDTKFDTLLKAHIFNYTNIEDVLAGRADKIDVVDLGPLTYQEHTVKDQVSFNKNHTVTFRDKKSYIFLPDKSTLREDDVIMVPNVPLLSAAVHEKKLPPYAVIGARTLINFVFREPLFKRLTVHEYLWGYEDNIVSLKSFGRVGDKHFGLLRSRNGTSVDLVQLNTGEDDISKYSIITQFNGMPQLDFWQDDECNRIDGSDPSMFSPTVLQNRSTVQVFLQVLCRKVPLNFEKEATIYNNIDVLRYRTPLDVFAHPSEKPANECYCRNTDLCLPGGVINATRCYGDLPIFPSFPHFFSGDKVLYENFTGINPDAELHQTYADIHPRFGFPVNGASRVQINIMLDNTGLLRMKAKHLKNNAILPLIWIEITAGDFNKDVLDTLHFSTFGLDAIQVVLKYGTLLISVTTFSLIVASVYYLNNRRDEQQLEHSKSSAELEALAGPSIFNGSILVVQVLPQSVLSHAPHRDEL
;
A
#
# COMPACT_ATOMS: atom_id res chain seq x y z
N MET A 1 18.96 40.02 -34.05
CA MET A 1 18.65 40.13 -32.60
C MET A 1 18.25 38.76 -32.07
N SER A 2 19.20 37.85 -32.21
CA SER A 2 19.39 36.63 -31.44
C SER A 2 20.62 36.95 -30.55
N GLN A 3 20.75 36.32 -29.37
CA GLN A 3 21.88 36.45 -28.42
C GLN A 3 21.91 37.65 -27.44
N ALA A 4 20.79 38.07 -26.83
CA ALA A 4 20.86 39.10 -25.76
C ALA A 4 19.99 38.87 -24.52
N THR A 5 19.47 37.65 -24.31
CA THR A 5 18.70 37.30 -23.11
C THR A 5 19.11 35.97 -22.45
N SER A 6 20.22 35.39 -22.91
CA SER A 6 20.81 34.16 -22.34
C SER A 6 21.86 34.43 -21.25
N ASP A 7 22.33 35.67 -21.08
CA ASP A 7 23.50 35.98 -20.24
C ASP A 7 23.17 36.63 -18.88
N VAL A 8 21.89 36.81 -18.54
CA VAL A 8 21.48 37.44 -17.26
C VAL A 8 21.04 36.41 -16.21
N VAL A 9 20.77 35.16 -16.60
CA VAL A 9 20.36 34.09 -15.66
C VAL A 9 21.55 33.22 -15.18
N ALA A 10 22.72 33.35 -15.82
CA ALA A 10 23.93 32.59 -15.46
C ALA A 10 24.80 33.24 -14.36
N GLN A 11 24.49 34.47 -13.91
CA GLN A 11 25.33 35.22 -12.95
C GLN A 11 24.83 35.25 -11.49
N LEU A 12 23.76 34.52 -11.13
CA LEU A 12 23.26 34.46 -9.74
C LEU A 12 23.50 33.13 -9.02
N ARG A 13 24.31 32.21 -9.59
CA ARG A 13 24.63 30.90 -8.99
C ARG A 13 26.06 30.73 -8.46
N GLN A 14 26.86 31.79 -8.39
CA GLN A 14 28.20 31.72 -7.83
C GLN A 14 28.50 32.93 -6.94
N GLN A 15 28.09 32.88 -5.66
CA GLN A 15 28.75 33.63 -4.58
C GLN A 15 28.21 33.22 -3.20
N LYS A 16 28.78 32.16 -2.62
CA LYS A 16 28.98 32.10 -1.14
C LYS A 16 29.96 30.98 -0.76
N HIS A 17 31.24 31.26 -0.94
CA HIS A 17 32.32 30.61 -0.18
C HIS A 17 33.55 31.51 -0.16
N ARG A 18 33.97 31.93 1.05
CA ARG A 18 35.37 32.12 1.50
C ARG A 18 35.40 32.57 3.00
N PRO A 19 36.54 32.39 3.73
CA PRO A 19 36.56 31.73 5.05
C PRO A 19 37.36 32.48 6.15
N VAL A 20 37.61 31.78 7.29
CA VAL A 20 38.73 31.91 8.29
C VAL A 20 38.45 32.80 9.55
N PRO A 21 39.02 32.55 10.77
CA PRO A 21 39.82 31.42 11.33
C PRO A 21 39.33 30.76 12.64
N GLU A 22 40.02 29.65 12.95
CA GLU A 22 40.14 28.84 14.17
C GLU A 22 40.56 29.61 15.44
N ASP A 23 40.13 29.13 16.63
CA ASP A 23 41.04 28.41 17.56
C ASP A 23 40.29 27.75 18.74
N PHE A 24 40.95 26.79 19.39
CA PHE A 24 40.60 25.95 20.57
C PHE A 24 40.20 24.48 20.34
N THR A 25 41.26 23.68 20.11
CA THR A 25 41.61 22.38 20.73
C THR A 25 41.03 22.16 22.16
N VAL A 26 40.68 20.98 22.70
CA VAL A 26 41.23 19.61 22.52
C VAL A 26 40.38 18.54 23.26
N GLN A 27 40.52 17.28 22.81
CA GLN A 27 40.13 15.97 23.41
C GLN A 27 38.67 15.48 23.36
N ASN A 28 38.43 14.43 22.55
CA ASN A 28 37.51 13.37 22.93
C ASN A 28 38.08 11.99 22.54
N LYS A 29 38.33 11.17 23.58
CA LYS A 29 38.74 9.76 23.49
C LYS A 29 37.52 8.89 23.19
N SER A 30 37.69 7.97 22.25
CA SER A 30 36.81 6.84 21.95
C SER A 30 36.57 5.97 23.20
N LYS A 31 35.31 5.80 23.60
CA LYS A 31 34.88 4.78 24.58
C LYS A 31 34.19 3.64 23.87
N SER A 32 34.89 2.50 23.84
CA SER A 32 34.34 1.15 23.72
C SER A 32 33.58 0.83 25.01
N ASN A 33 32.31 0.42 24.91
CA ASN A 33 31.53 -0.10 26.02
C ASN A 33 31.24 -1.58 25.80
N THR A 34 32.07 -2.42 26.40
CA THR A 34 31.73 -3.76 26.88
C THR A 34 31.05 -3.61 28.25
N LEU A 35 29.83 -4.16 28.38
CA LEU A 35 29.17 -4.36 29.67
C LEU A 35 29.67 -5.66 30.31
N SER A 36 30.30 -5.55 31.48
CA SER A 36 30.50 -6.63 32.44
C SER A 36 29.64 -6.36 33.67
N SER A 37 28.70 -7.26 33.95
CA SER A 37 27.82 -7.23 35.12
C SER A 37 28.42 -8.05 36.26
N GLN A 38 28.68 -7.34 37.37
CA GLN A 38 28.52 -7.68 38.79
C GLN A 38 28.77 -9.13 39.27
N ARG A 39 29.79 -9.24 40.12
CA ARG A 39 29.90 -10.21 41.21
C ARG A 39 30.01 -9.42 42.52
N ASN A 40 29.18 -9.75 43.50
CA ASN A 40 29.22 -9.19 44.84
C ASN A 40 29.26 -10.34 45.86
N GLY A 41 30.01 -10.18 46.95
CA GLY A 41 29.90 -11.04 48.13
C GLY A 41 31.23 -11.60 48.67
N ASN A 42 31.91 -10.76 49.45
CA ASN A 42 33.00 -11.09 50.39
C ASN A 42 32.41 -11.66 51.70
N VAL A 43 33.11 -12.56 52.43
CA VAL A 43 33.39 -12.50 53.89
C VAL A 43 34.40 -13.60 54.28
N GLY A 44 35.47 -13.19 54.98
CA GLY A 44 36.01 -13.92 56.14
C GLY A 44 37.32 -14.69 55.96
N GLY A 45 38.44 -14.09 56.37
CA GLY A 45 39.70 -14.79 56.61
C GLY A 45 39.87 -15.19 58.09
N ASP A 46 40.87 -16.02 58.39
CA ASP A 46 41.79 -15.75 59.50
C ASP A 46 43.06 -16.61 59.46
N TYR A 47 44.09 -16.08 60.12
CA TYR A 47 45.48 -16.50 60.23
C TYR A 47 45.72 -17.78 61.06
N ILE A 48 46.89 -18.40 60.82
CA ILE A 48 47.98 -18.74 61.78
C ILE A 48 48.65 -20.07 61.41
N GLY A 49 49.98 -20.00 61.25
CA GLY A 49 50.84 -21.16 61.07
C GLY A 49 51.20 -21.86 62.38
N GLY A 50 51.68 -23.10 62.26
CA GLY A 50 52.25 -23.87 63.36
C GLY A 50 52.57 -25.27 62.88
N GLY A 51 53.86 -25.61 62.85
CA GLY A 51 54.36 -26.88 62.33
C GLY A 51 54.18 -28.07 63.28
N GLY A 52 54.65 -29.23 62.81
CA GLY A 52 54.84 -30.41 63.65
C GLY A 52 54.63 -31.73 62.92
N GLY A 53 55.75 -32.33 62.52
CA GLY A 53 56.10 -33.75 62.64
C GLY A 53 55.12 -34.86 62.24
N GLY A 54 55.63 -35.84 61.49
CA GLY A 54 55.11 -37.20 61.51
C GLY A 54 55.24 -37.93 60.18
N GLY A 55 56.28 -38.76 60.05
CA GLY A 55 56.44 -39.67 58.92
C GLY A 55 55.40 -40.78 58.90
N GLY A 56 55.22 -41.39 57.73
CA GLY A 56 54.43 -42.59 57.55
C GLY A 56 54.07 -42.80 56.09
N GLY A 57 54.78 -43.71 55.41
CA GLY A 57 54.45 -44.14 54.06
C GLY A 57 53.05 -44.75 53.98
N GLY A 58 52.33 -44.43 52.92
CA GLY A 58 50.97 -44.90 52.68
C GLY A 58 50.69 -45.00 51.19
N TYR A 59 50.26 -46.18 50.79
CA TYR A 59 49.90 -46.64 49.45
C TYR A 59 48.91 -45.72 48.72
N SER A 60 49.16 -45.48 47.43
CA SER A 60 48.20 -44.88 46.50
C SER A 60 47.15 -45.92 46.10
N ASN A 61 45.89 -45.70 46.50
CA ASN A 61 44.71 -46.38 45.95
C ASN A 61 44.17 -45.54 44.79
N ASN A 62 44.10 -46.12 43.58
CA ASN A 62 43.36 -45.59 42.45
C ASN A 62 41.86 -45.91 42.62
N SER A 63 41.02 -44.88 42.61
CA SER A 63 39.58 -44.98 42.31
C SER A 63 39.35 -44.37 40.92
N PRO A 64 38.53 -44.97 40.04
CA PRO A 64 38.36 -44.48 38.68
C PRO A 64 37.42 -43.26 38.63
N GLU A 65 37.84 -42.20 37.93
CA GLU A 65 37.00 -41.06 37.57
C GLU A 65 35.80 -41.51 36.71
N LYS A 66 34.63 -40.91 36.95
CA LYS A 66 33.41 -41.15 36.16
C LYS A 66 33.54 -40.48 34.80
N LEU A 67 33.54 -41.29 33.73
CA LEU A 67 33.48 -40.85 32.33
C LEU A 67 32.27 -39.94 32.06
N THR A 68 32.47 -38.83 31.36
CA THR A 68 31.38 -37.94 30.97
C THR A 68 30.63 -38.48 29.74
N VAL A 69 29.38 -38.05 29.51
CA VAL A 69 28.59 -38.44 28.32
C VAL A 69 29.30 -38.05 27.02
N LEU A 70 30.09 -36.98 27.06
CA LEU A 70 30.94 -36.56 25.95
C LEU A 70 32.01 -37.62 25.63
N ASP A 71 32.65 -38.21 26.66
CA ASP A 71 33.65 -39.26 26.49
C ASP A 71 33.05 -40.54 25.92
N MET A 72 31.80 -40.90 26.30
CA MET A 72 31.10 -42.04 25.71
C MET A 72 30.69 -41.81 24.25
N ILE A 73 30.29 -40.58 23.90
CA ILE A 73 29.99 -40.21 22.51
C ILE A 73 31.28 -40.23 21.66
N LEU A 74 32.38 -39.72 22.20
CA LEU A 74 33.70 -39.75 21.56
C LEU A 74 34.26 -41.18 21.42
N ASP A 75 34.01 -42.06 22.39
CA ASP A 75 34.38 -43.47 22.34
C ASP A 75 33.54 -44.27 21.32
N SER A 76 32.23 -44.00 21.22
CA SER A 76 31.37 -44.66 20.22
C SER A 76 31.71 -44.26 18.78
N MET A 77 32.40 -43.14 18.59
CA MET A 77 32.92 -42.68 17.29
C MET A 77 34.40 -43.03 17.05
N GLY A 78 35.08 -43.71 17.99
CA GLY A 78 36.46 -44.19 17.87
C GLY A 78 37.53 -43.10 17.89
N LEU A 79 37.29 -41.95 18.54
CA LEU A 79 38.13 -40.75 18.48
C LEU A 79 39.12 -40.62 19.66
N ARG A 80 39.92 -41.66 19.96
CA ARG A 80 40.85 -41.66 21.12
C ARG A 80 42.17 -40.89 20.94
N ASN A 81 42.51 -40.40 19.74
CA ASN A 81 43.72 -39.60 19.48
C ASN A 81 43.44 -38.51 18.43
N LEU A 82 42.85 -37.38 18.86
CA LEU A 82 42.54 -36.26 17.98
C LEU A 82 43.75 -35.33 17.82
N THR A 83 44.34 -35.25 16.62
CA THR A 83 45.33 -34.20 16.32
C THR A 83 44.63 -32.85 16.16
N SER A 84 45.32 -31.71 16.30
CA SER A 84 44.67 -30.38 16.13
C SER A 84 44.02 -30.20 14.75
N LYS A 85 44.51 -30.93 13.74
CA LYS A 85 43.94 -30.98 12.38
C LYS A 85 42.63 -31.76 12.33
N ASP A 86 42.46 -32.81 13.14
CA ASP A 86 41.24 -33.62 13.17
C ASP A 86 40.12 -32.92 13.96
N ILE A 87 40.48 -32.15 15.01
CA ILE A 87 39.55 -31.27 15.70
C ILE A 87 39.05 -30.16 14.76
N GLY A 88 39.94 -29.55 13.98
CA GLY A 88 39.57 -28.57 12.96
C GLY A 88 38.63 -29.12 11.89
N ALA A 89 38.87 -30.36 11.43
CA ALA A 89 38.01 -31.03 10.46
C ALA A 89 36.60 -31.31 11.02
N LEU A 90 36.49 -31.75 12.28
CA LEU A 90 35.19 -31.99 12.93
C LEU A 90 34.38 -30.70 13.13
N ILE A 91 35.04 -29.61 13.52
CA ILE A 91 34.39 -28.30 13.65
C ILE A 91 33.84 -27.85 12.29
N LEU A 92 34.63 -27.97 11.22
CA LEU A 92 34.21 -27.63 9.86
C LEU A 92 33.04 -28.50 9.38
N LEU A 93 33.07 -29.80 9.66
CA LEU A 93 31.97 -30.72 9.34
C LEU A 93 30.69 -30.36 10.12
N GLY A 94 30.83 -29.95 11.38
CA GLY A 94 29.73 -29.43 12.20
C GLY A 94 29.10 -28.16 11.61
N PHE A 95 29.91 -27.19 11.18
CA PHE A 95 29.41 -25.99 10.49
C PHE A 95 28.73 -26.31 9.16
N MET A 96 29.30 -27.23 8.37
CA MET A 96 28.70 -27.68 7.11
C MET A 96 27.36 -28.39 7.33
N PHE A 97 27.27 -29.22 8.37
CA PHE A 97 26.02 -29.88 8.74
C PHE A 97 24.97 -28.88 9.20
N LEU A 98 25.34 -27.87 10.01
CA LEU A 98 24.42 -26.80 10.40
C LEU A 98 23.90 -26.03 9.16
N LEU A 99 24.79 -25.66 8.23
CA LEU A 99 24.40 -25.01 6.98
C LEU A 99 23.50 -25.89 6.11
N PHE A 100 23.76 -27.20 6.06
CA PHE A 100 22.89 -28.16 5.38
C PHE A 100 21.49 -28.17 6.01
N VAL A 101 21.38 -28.27 7.35
CA VAL A 101 20.09 -28.26 8.04
C VAL A 101 19.32 -26.95 7.80
N ILE A 102 19.99 -25.79 7.90
CA ILE A 102 19.37 -24.48 7.63
C ILE A 102 18.90 -24.38 6.18
N SER A 103 19.74 -24.78 5.22
CA SER A 103 19.41 -24.69 3.79
C SER A 103 18.31 -25.67 3.37
N VAL A 104 18.30 -26.89 3.91
CA VAL A 104 17.20 -27.85 3.71
C VAL A 104 15.91 -27.30 4.31
N THR A 105 15.96 -26.75 5.53
CA THR A 105 14.78 -26.12 6.15
C THR A 105 14.28 -24.96 5.30
N GLY A 106 15.18 -24.09 4.84
CA GLY A 106 14.87 -22.98 3.93
C GLY A 106 14.27 -23.45 2.60
N PHE A 107 14.81 -24.51 2.01
CA PHE A 107 14.27 -25.14 0.80
C PHE A 107 12.84 -25.63 1.03
N PHE A 108 12.60 -26.37 2.12
CA PHE A 108 11.27 -26.85 2.47
C PHE A 108 10.28 -25.70 2.68
N VAL A 109 10.67 -24.68 3.44
CA VAL A 109 9.85 -23.48 3.66
C VAL A 109 9.55 -22.77 2.34
N MET A 110 10.53 -22.54 1.48
CA MET A 110 10.32 -21.77 0.26
C MET A 110 9.55 -22.50 -0.85
N TRP A 111 9.66 -23.83 -0.95
CA TRP A 111 9.02 -24.62 -2.01
C TRP A 111 7.67 -25.22 -1.60
N PHE A 112 7.54 -25.65 -0.35
CA PHE A 112 6.38 -26.40 0.12
C PHE A 112 5.47 -25.60 1.06
N THR A 113 5.78 -24.32 1.31
CA THR A 113 4.92 -23.45 2.12
C THR A 113 4.68 -22.09 1.45
N GLU A 114 3.56 -21.47 1.79
CA GLU A 114 3.22 -20.10 1.38
C GLU A 114 3.86 -19.03 2.29
N TYR A 115 4.88 -19.39 3.09
CA TYR A 115 5.44 -18.51 4.11
C TYR A 115 5.93 -17.16 3.55
N TYR A 116 6.63 -17.18 2.41
CA TYR A 116 7.11 -15.96 1.77
C TYR A 116 5.96 -15.05 1.31
N ASN A 117 4.97 -15.62 0.61
CA ASN A 117 3.81 -14.87 0.12
C ASN A 117 2.98 -14.31 1.29
N ASN A 118 2.73 -15.12 2.32
CA ASN A 118 2.03 -14.69 3.53
C ASN A 118 2.79 -13.60 4.30
N THR A 119 4.12 -13.69 4.36
CA THR A 119 4.96 -12.65 5.00
C THR A 119 4.90 -11.34 4.23
N MET A 120 4.82 -11.40 2.90
CA MET A 120 4.64 -10.23 2.05
C MET A 120 3.23 -9.62 2.22
N LEU A 121 2.17 -10.45 2.23
CA LEU A 121 0.80 -9.98 2.47
C LEU A 121 0.64 -9.31 3.84
N LYS A 122 1.37 -9.78 4.86
CA LYS A 122 1.39 -9.13 6.18
C LYS A 122 1.90 -7.69 6.15
N GLN A 123 2.73 -7.33 5.17
CA GLN A 123 3.21 -5.94 5.00
C GLN A 123 2.13 -5.01 4.44
N LEU A 124 1.00 -5.53 3.95
CA LEU A 124 -0.12 -4.70 3.48
C LEU A 124 -1.11 -4.34 4.59
N ILE A 125 -1.07 -5.07 5.71
CA ILE A 125 -1.98 -4.90 6.85
C ILE A 125 -1.80 -3.51 7.47
N LEU A 126 -2.92 -2.82 7.73
CA LEU A 126 -2.94 -1.53 8.43
C LEU A 126 -2.94 -1.76 9.94
N ALA A 127 -1.81 -2.17 10.50
CA ALA A 127 -1.63 -2.24 11.95
C ALA A 127 -1.21 -0.86 12.49
N GLU A 128 -1.75 -0.46 13.66
CA GLU A 128 -1.67 0.90 14.23
C GLU A 128 -0.26 1.52 14.22
N ASP A 129 0.78 0.72 14.50
CA ASP A 129 2.18 1.17 14.55
C ASP A 129 3.04 0.75 13.34
N SER A 130 2.44 0.14 12.32
CA SER A 130 3.16 -0.32 11.12
C SER A 130 3.61 0.83 10.22
N GLU A 131 4.71 0.64 9.49
CA GLU A 131 5.16 1.59 8.47
C GLU A 131 4.13 1.77 7.34
N THR A 132 3.38 0.71 7.02
CA THR A 132 2.28 0.74 6.05
C THR A 132 1.15 1.64 6.52
N ALA A 133 0.74 1.54 7.79
CA ALA A 133 -0.24 2.46 8.35
C ALA A 133 0.26 3.90 8.33
N LYS A 134 1.51 4.18 8.73
CA LYS A 134 2.07 5.55 8.65
C LYS A 134 2.03 6.12 7.24
N SER A 135 2.44 5.32 6.24
CA SER A 135 2.43 5.73 4.83
C SER A 135 1.01 5.90 4.28
N TRP A 136 0.05 5.12 4.77
CA TRP A 136 -1.36 5.26 4.39
C TRP A 136 -2.03 6.48 5.06
N LEU A 137 -1.66 6.80 6.30
CA LEU A 137 -2.14 7.98 7.03
C LEU A 137 -1.62 9.28 6.40
N GLN A 138 -0.33 9.30 6.05
CA GLN A 138 0.39 10.44 5.48
C GLN A 138 1.18 9.97 4.26
N PRO A 139 0.51 9.81 3.10
CA PRO A 139 1.19 9.42 1.87
C PRO A 139 2.15 10.51 1.40
N ASP A 140 3.24 10.09 0.76
CA ASP A 140 4.19 11.00 0.11
C ASP A 140 3.52 11.70 -1.08
N THR A 141 3.74 13.00 -1.23
CA THR A 141 3.13 13.84 -2.29
C THR A 141 3.48 13.38 -3.71
N LYS A 142 4.53 12.57 -3.88
CA LYS A 142 4.86 11.95 -5.17
C LYS A 142 3.79 10.96 -5.67
N PHE A 143 2.91 10.49 -4.78
CA PHE A 143 1.78 9.60 -5.12
C PHE A 143 0.45 10.35 -5.22
N ASP A 144 0.47 11.68 -5.21
CA ASP A 144 -0.75 12.48 -5.34
C ASP A 144 -1.50 12.17 -6.62
N THR A 145 -2.81 12.24 -6.54
CA THR A 145 -3.69 12.00 -7.70
C THR A 145 -3.97 13.31 -8.44
N LEU A 146 -4.45 13.21 -9.68
CA LEU A 146 -4.93 14.36 -10.42
C LEU A 146 -6.45 14.34 -10.47
N LEU A 147 -7.06 15.42 -9.97
CA LEU A 147 -8.47 15.73 -10.17
C LEU A 147 -8.59 16.59 -11.43
N LYS A 148 -9.26 16.10 -12.46
CA LYS A 148 -9.57 16.86 -13.68
C LYS A 148 -11.06 17.12 -13.72
N ALA A 149 -11.44 18.39 -13.59
CA ALA A 149 -12.82 18.81 -13.69
C ALA A 149 -13.13 19.30 -15.11
N HIS A 150 -14.30 18.93 -15.60
CA HIS A 150 -14.86 19.37 -16.87
C HIS A 150 -16.21 20.01 -16.59
N ILE A 151 -16.47 21.18 -17.16
CA ILE A 151 -17.65 21.98 -16.87
C ILE A 151 -18.51 22.10 -18.12
N PHE A 152 -19.81 21.84 -17.97
CA PHE A 152 -20.77 22.05 -19.06
C PHE A 152 -21.20 23.51 -19.11
N ASN A 153 -20.68 24.25 -20.08
CA ASN A 153 -21.01 25.65 -20.31
C ASN A 153 -22.19 25.80 -21.28
N TYR A 154 -23.22 26.54 -20.87
CA TYR A 154 -24.49 26.68 -21.60
C TYR A 154 -24.46 27.93 -22.48
N THR A 155 -24.19 27.76 -23.76
CA THR A 155 -23.86 28.90 -24.65
C THR A 155 -25.07 29.65 -25.20
N ASN A 156 -26.21 28.98 -25.38
CA ASN A 156 -27.41 29.55 -26.00
C ASN A 156 -28.61 29.64 -25.02
N ILE A 157 -28.39 29.48 -23.72
CA ILE A 157 -29.49 29.28 -22.76
C ILE A 157 -30.47 30.45 -22.69
N GLU A 158 -30.01 31.68 -22.90
CA GLU A 158 -30.88 32.86 -22.93
C GLU A 158 -31.89 32.81 -24.09
N ASP A 159 -31.51 32.23 -25.23
CA ASP A 159 -32.41 32.02 -26.38
C ASP A 159 -33.42 30.92 -26.10
N VAL A 160 -32.98 29.82 -25.48
CA VAL A 160 -33.88 28.73 -25.08
C VAL A 160 -34.92 29.22 -24.06
N LEU A 161 -34.49 29.93 -23.02
CA LEU A 161 -35.40 30.47 -22.00
C LEU A 161 -36.39 31.50 -22.56
N ALA A 162 -36.04 32.16 -23.66
CA ALA A 162 -36.93 33.08 -24.37
C ALA A 162 -37.81 32.41 -25.44
N GLY A 163 -37.65 31.10 -25.66
CA GLY A 163 -38.37 30.36 -26.71
C GLY A 163 -37.90 30.68 -28.13
N ARG A 164 -36.67 31.17 -28.30
CA ARG A 164 -36.03 31.43 -29.61
C ARG A 164 -35.26 30.22 -30.16
N ALA A 165 -34.95 29.26 -29.30
CA ALA A 165 -34.25 28.02 -29.66
C ALA A 165 -34.90 26.83 -28.94
N ASP A 166 -34.98 25.68 -29.62
CA ASP A 166 -35.61 24.46 -29.08
C ASP A 166 -34.61 23.52 -28.38
N LYS A 167 -33.32 23.59 -28.73
CA LYS A 167 -32.24 22.77 -28.16
C LYS A 167 -31.26 23.60 -27.34
N ILE A 168 -30.72 22.98 -26.30
CA ILE A 168 -29.71 23.58 -25.41
C ILE A 168 -28.32 23.25 -25.93
N ASP A 169 -27.53 24.27 -26.25
CA ASP A 169 -26.15 24.09 -26.69
C ASP A 169 -25.20 24.15 -25.50
N VAL A 170 -24.62 23.00 -25.17
CA VAL A 170 -23.61 22.86 -24.12
C VAL A 170 -22.24 22.59 -24.72
N VAL A 171 -21.21 23.20 -24.13
CA VAL A 171 -19.81 22.96 -24.48
C VAL A 171 -19.13 22.37 -23.25
N ASP A 172 -18.49 21.20 -23.42
CA ASP A 172 -17.60 20.64 -22.40
C ASP A 172 -16.29 21.45 -22.38
N LEU A 173 -16.07 22.14 -21.26
CA LEU A 173 -14.86 22.91 -20.98
C LEU A 173 -14.00 22.14 -19.98
N GLY A 174 -12.89 21.57 -20.45
CA GLY A 174 -11.87 20.96 -19.60
C GLY A 174 -10.72 20.34 -20.39
N PRO A 175 -9.77 19.69 -19.71
CA PRO A 175 -9.71 19.54 -18.25
C PRO A 175 -9.25 20.81 -17.54
N LEU A 176 -9.80 21.04 -16.35
CA LEU A 176 -9.25 21.92 -15.31
C LEU A 176 -8.61 21.03 -14.25
N THR A 177 -7.28 21.01 -14.22
CA THR A 177 -6.49 20.00 -13.51
C THR A 177 -5.99 20.53 -12.16
N TYR A 178 -6.21 19.75 -11.11
CA TYR A 178 -5.68 19.98 -9.77
C TYR A 178 -4.90 18.76 -9.30
N GLN A 179 -3.78 18.99 -8.62
CA GLN A 179 -3.14 17.97 -7.81
C GLN A 179 -3.94 17.79 -6.52
N GLU A 180 -4.48 16.59 -6.28
CA GLU A 180 -5.22 16.22 -5.08
C GLU A 180 -4.28 15.45 -4.13
N HIS A 181 -3.91 16.09 -3.03
CA HIS A 181 -3.20 15.46 -1.91
C HIS A 181 -4.21 15.06 -0.83
N THR A 182 -4.18 13.80 -0.41
CA THR A 182 -5.12 13.25 0.58
C THR A 182 -4.37 12.68 1.77
N VAL A 183 -4.73 13.12 2.98
CA VAL A 183 -4.25 12.56 4.25
C VAL A 183 -5.42 12.05 5.07
N LYS A 184 -5.16 11.11 5.98
CA LYS A 184 -6.17 10.58 6.91
C LYS A 184 -6.19 11.44 8.17
N ASP A 185 -7.37 11.96 8.50
CA ASP A 185 -7.63 12.85 9.64
C ASP A 185 -8.61 12.19 10.62
N GLN A 186 -8.57 12.59 11.89
CA GLN A 186 -9.42 12.04 12.97
C GLN A 186 -9.42 10.51 13.01
N VAL A 187 -8.23 9.90 12.96
CA VAL A 187 -8.08 8.46 12.83
C VAL A 187 -8.18 7.75 14.18
N SER A 188 -8.84 6.59 14.20
CA SER A 188 -8.94 5.69 15.35
C SER A 188 -8.89 4.24 14.91
N PHE A 189 -7.89 3.50 15.38
CA PHE A 189 -7.82 2.04 15.24
C PHE A 189 -8.71 1.37 16.29
N ASN A 190 -9.54 0.43 15.84
CA ASN A 190 -10.56 -0.20 16.65
C ASN A 190 -10.17 -1.64 17.01
N LYS A 191 -10.65 -2.13 18.16
CA LYS A 191 -10.36 -3.51 18.64
C LYS A 191 -10.92 -4.63 17.76
N ASN A 192 -11.81 -4.31 16.83
CA ASN A 192 -12.43 -5.26 15.90
C ASN A 192 -11.69 -5.31 14.55
N HIS A 193 -10.39 -5.04 14.51
CA HIS A 193 -9.56 -5.06 13.30
C HIS A 193 -10.05 -4.12 12.19
N THR A 194 -10.58 -2.97 12.59
CA THR A 194 -10.99 -1.89 11.68
C THR A 194 -10.31 -0.58 12.04
N VAL A 195 -10.25 0.35 11.09
CA VAL A 195 -9.79 1.72 11.31
C VAL A 195 -10.86 2.69 10.85
N THR A 196 -11.18 3.66 11.69
CA THR A 196 -12.14 4.73 11.42
C THR A 196 -11.39 6.03 11.18
N PHE A 197 -11.74 6.78 10.13
CA PHE A 197 -11.05 8.01 9.75
C PHE A 197 -11.94 8.93 8.91
N ARG A 198 -11.44 10.13 8.65
CA ARG A 198 -11.95 11.07 7.64
C ARG A 198 -10.84 11.37 6.64
N ASP A 199 -11.19 11.49 5.37
CA ASP A 199 -10.23 12.02 4.40
C ASP A 199 -10.11 13.53 4.55
N LYS A 200 -8.88 14.03 4.57
CA LYS A 200 -8.59 15.45 4.44
C LYS A 200 -7.85 15.69 3.14
N LYS A 201 -8.47 16.45 2.24
CA LYS A 201 -7.95 16.69 0.90
C LYS A 201 -7.53 18.13 0.72
N SER A 202 -6.50 18.35 -0.08
CA SER A 202 -6.08 19.67 -0.54
C SER A 202 -5.82 19.65 -2.03
N TYR A 203 -6.14 20.75 -2.69
CA TYR A 203 -6.05 20.88 -4.14
C TYR A 203 -5.09 22.00 -4.51
N ILE A 204 -4.18 21.71 -5.45
CA ILE A 204 -3.28 22.70 -6.04
C ILE A 204 -3.60 22.78 -7.54
N PHE A 205 -4.02 23.95 -8.00
CA PHE A 205 -4.33 24.17 -9.41
C PHE A 205 -3.07 24.06 -10.28
N LEU A 206 -3.16 23.32 -11.39
CA LEU A 206 -2.07 23.11 -12.34
C LEU A 206 -2.42 23.79 -13.68
N PRO A 207 -2.04 25.06 -13.89
CA PRO A 207 -2.39 25.79 -15.11
C PRO A 207 -1.81 25.15 -16.38
N ASP A 208 -0.59 24.62 -16.31
CA ASP A 208 0.10 24.02 -17.46
C ASP A 208 -0.55 22.70 -17.94
N LYS A 209 -1.44 22.12 -17.11
CA LYS A 209 -2.21 20.90 -17.43
C LYS A 209 -3.70 21.19 -17.61
N SER A 210 -4.07 22.47 -17.69
CA SER A 210 -5.45 22.89 -17.80
C SER A 210 -5.68 23.61 -19.12
N THR A 211 -6.84 23.38 -19.74
CA THR A 211 -7.25 24.11 -20.96
C THR A 211 -7.95 25.42 -20.63
N LEU A 212 -8.42 25.56 -19.40
CA LEU A 212 -9.09 26.74 -18.86
C LEU A 212 -8.34 27.31 -17.67
N ARG A 213 -8.58 28.58 -17.42
CA ARG A 213 -8.15 29.26 -16.20
C ARG A 213 -9.29 29.32 -15.19
N GLU A 214 -8.93 29.41 -13.92
CA GLU A 214 -9.89 29.57 -12.82
C GLU A 214 -10.70 30.89 -12.90
N ASP A 215 -10.16 31.91 -13.59
CA ASP A 215 -10.81 33.20 -13.81
C ASP A 215 -11.71 33.27 -15.05
N ASP A 216 -11.76 32.22 -15.87
CA ASP A 216 -12.63 32.18 -17.05
C ASP A 216 -14.12 32.22 -16.65
N VAL A 217 -14.92 33.00 -17.38
CA VAL A 217 -16.35 33.17 -17.09
C VAL A 217 -17.19 32.19 -17.90
N ILE A 218 -18.09 31.51 -17.20
CA ILE A 218 -18.96 30.46 -17.74
C ILE A 218 -20.43 30.73 -17.40
N MET A 219 -21.34 30.19 -18.21
CA MET A 219 -22.78 30.25 -18.02
C MET A 219 -23.29 28.87 -17.58
N VAL A 220 -23.76 28.77 -16.34
CA VAL A 220 -24.05 27.49 -15.68
C VAL A 220 -25.38 27.50 -14.92
N PRO A 221 -26.01 26.33 -14.65
CA PRO A 221 -27.24 26.25 -13.88
C PRO A 221 -27.08 26.82 -12.47
N ASN A 222 -28.08 27.56 -11.99
CA ASN A 222 -28.11 28.08 -10.62
C ASN A 222 -28.48 26.97 -9.63
N VAL A 223 -27.47 26.22 -9.18
CA VAL A 223 -27.66 25.04 -8.32
C VAL A 223 -28.38 25.38 -6.99
N PRO A 224 -28.03 26.46 -6.26
CA PRO A 224 -28.80 26.86 -5.08
C PRO A 224 -30.29 27.10 -5.36
N LEU A 225 -30.63 27.77 -6.47
CA LEU A 225 -32.02 28.02 -6.84
C LEU A 225 -32.78 26.73 -7.22
N LEU A 226 -32.14 25.86 -8.00
CA LEU A 226 -32.71 24.57 -8.40
C LEU A 226 -32.95 23.66 -7.19
N SER A 227 -32.01 23.65 -6.26
CA SER A 227 -32.15 22.94 -5.00
C SER A 227 -33.28 23.53 -4.15
N ALA A 228 -33.41 24.85 -4.15
CA ALA A 228 -34.45 25.53 -3.41
C ALA A 228 -35.87 25.26 -3.87
N ALA A 229 -36.04 25.01 -5.16
CA ALA A 229 -37.31 24.60 -5.73
C ALA A 229 -37.80 23.27 -5.14
N VAL A 230 -36.92 22.30 -4.93
CA VAL A 230 -37.31 20.99 -4.38
C VAL A 230 -37.76 21.12 -2.92
N HIS A 231 -37.05 21.92 -2.12
CA HIS A 231 -37.42 22.17 -0.72
C HIS A 231 -38.73 22.94 -0.57
N GLU A 232 -39.16 23.69 -1.60
CA GLU A 232 -40.44 24.39 -1.63
C GLU A 232 -41.62 23.45 -1.32
N LYS A 233 -41.56 22.20 -1.81
CA LYS A 233 -42.61 21.19 -1.60
C LYS A 233 -42.79 20.79 -0.13
N LYS A 234 -41.77 21.01 0.71
CA LYS A 234 -41.78 20.68 2.15
C LYS A 234 -42.26 21.86 3.01
N LEU A 235 -42.44 23.05 2.44
CA LEU A 235 -42.84 24.25 3.17
C LEU A 235 -44.37 24.39 3.27
N PRO A 236 -44.89 24.97 4.36
CA PRO A 236 -46.31 25.29 4.44
C PRO A 236 -46.69 26.39 3.42
N PRO A 237 -47.95 26.43 2.94
CA PRO A 237 -48.36 27.30 1.82
C PRO A 237 -48.01 28.79 1.98
N TYR A 238 -48.14 29.35 3.18
CA TYR A 238 -47.79 30.75 3.44
C TYR A 238 -46.28 31.02 3.32
N ALA A 239 -45.45 30.06 3.76
CA ALA A 239 -43.99 30.17 3.67
C ALA A 239 -43.51 30.03 2.22
N VAL A 240 -44.18 29.19 1.41
CA VAL A 240 -43.93 29.09 -0.04
C VAL A 240 -44.14 30.44 -0.72
N ILE A 241 -45.23 31.15 -0.43
CA ILE A 241 -45.51 32.47 -1.02
C ILE A 241 -44.41 33.48 -0.63
N GLY A 242 -44.02 33.50 0.65
CA GLY A 242 -42.93 34.34 1.14
C GLY A 242 -41.59 34.03 0.47
N ALA A 243 -41.20 32.76 0.40
CA ALA A 243 -39.95 32.31 -0.22
C ALA A 243 -39.90 32.64 -1.72
N ARG A 244 -40.98 32.36 -2.47
CA ARG A 244 -41.08 32.74 -3.89
C ARG A 244 -40.94 34.25 -4.08
N THR A 245 -41.58 35.05 -3.22
CA THR A 245 -41.51 36.51 -3.32
C THR A 245 -40.09 37.01 -3.08
N LEU A 246 -39.44 36.50 -2.03
CA LEU A 246 -38.07 36.84 -1.67
C LEU A 246 -37.08 36.46 -2.79
N ILE A 247 -37.09 35.20 -3.24
CA ILE A 247 -36.13 34.70 -4.22
C ILE A 247 -36.33 35.37 -5.59
N ASN A 248 -37.57 35.48 -6.08
CA ASN A 248 -37.82 35.99 -7.43
C ASN A 248 -37.79 37.51 -7.55
N PHE A 249 -38.29 38.25 -6.54
CA PHE A 249 -38.43 39.70 -6.65
C PHE A 249 -37.39 40.50 -5.85
N VAL A 250 -36.98 39.99 -4.69
CA VAL A 250 -35.98 40.68 -3.83
C VAL A 250 -34.57 40.28 -4.27
N PHE A 251 -34.25 38.98 -4.28
CA PHE A 251 -32.92 38.50 -4.68
C PHE A 251 -32.74 38.51 -6.20
N ARG A 252 -33.83 38.38 -6.97
CA ARG A 252 -33.83 38.37 -8.44
C ARG A 252 -32.92 37.29 -9.03
N GLU A 253 -32.89 36.13 -8.39
CA GLU A 253 -32.00 35.03 -8.76
C GLU A 253 -32.36 34.47 -10.15
N PRO A 254 -31.43 34.44 -11.12
CA PRO A 254 -31.68 33.87 -12.45
C PRO A 254 -31.62 32.34 -12.42
N LEU A 255 -32.21 31.69 -13.43
CA LEU A 255 -32.16 30.22 -13.53
C LEU A 255 -30.75 29.69 -13.86
N PHE A 256 -29.96 30.50 -14.55
CA PHE A 256 -28.56 30.25 -14.89
C PHE A 256 -27.73 31.46 -14.45
N LYS A 257 -26.52 31.24 -13.91
CA LYS A 257 -25.62 32.29 -13.41
C LYS A 257 -24.34 32.36 -14.24
N ARG A 258 -23.88 33.59 -14.49
CA ARG A 258 -22.54 33.84 -15.04
C ARG A 258 -21.59 33.91 -13.86
N LEU A 259 -20.66 32.98 -13.80
CA LEU A 259 -19.70 32.82 -12.71
C LEU A 259 -18.32 32.56 -13.30
N THR A 260 -17.27 32.88 -12.56
CA THR A 260 -15.95 32.33 -12.86
C THR A 260 -15.91 30.83 -12.57
N VAL A 261 -14.99 30.13 -13.22
CA VAL A 261 -14.73 28.71 -12.95
C VAL A 261 -14.42 28.47 -11.47
N HIS A 262 -13.59 29.31 -10.85
CA HIS A 262 -13.26 29.22 -9.42
C HIS A 262 -14.49 29.36 -8.53
N GLU A 263 -15.32 30.39 -8.77
CA GLU A 263 -16.55 30.62 -8.03
C GLU A 263 -17.47 29.40 -8.09
N TYR A 264 -17.69 28.85 -9.28
CA TYR A 264 -18.61 27.73 -9.48
C TYR A 264 -18.15 26.43 -8.78
N LEU A 265 -16.85 26.14 -8.83
CA LEU A 265 -16.29 24.93 -8.22
C LEU A 265 -16.05 25.07 -6.73
N TRP A 266 -15.40 26.16 -6.28
CA TRP A 266 -14.83 26.26 -4.94
C TRP A 266 -15.62 27.18 -4.01
N GLY A 267 -16.38 28.14 -4.53
CA GLY A 267 -17.22 28.97 -3.67
C GLY A 267 -17.55 30.36 -4.23
N TYR A 268 -18.81 30.75 -4.15
CA TYR A 268 -19.27 32.13 -4.24
C TYR A 268 -20.36 32.41 -3.20
N GLU A 269 -20.56 33.67 -2.82
CA GLU A 269 -21.65 34.05 -1.91
C GLU A 269 -23.01 33.98 -2.60
N ASP A 270 -23.96 33.24 -2.01
CA ASP A 270 -25.31 33.06 -2.54
C ASP A 270 -26.39 33.45 -1.51
N ASN A 271 -27.33 34.29 -1.96
CA ASN A 271 -28.39 34.80 -1.09
C ASN A 271 -29.37 33.71 -0.65
N ILE A 272 -29.59 32.67 -1.45
CA ILE A 272 -30.50 31.56 -1.13
C ILE A 272 -29.89 30.69 -0.04
N VAL A 273 -28.60 30.39 -0.16
CA VAL A 273 -27.85 29.61 0.84
C VAL A 273 -27.83 30.30 2.20
N SER A 274 -27.77 31.64 2.19
CA SER A 274 -27.82 32.43 3.43
C SER A 274 -29.13 32.32 4.21
N LEU A 275 -30.21 31.78 3.60
CA LEU A 275 -31.49 31.61 4.27
C LEU A 275 -31.42 30.46 5.28
N LYS A 276 -31.89 30.72 6.51
CA LYS A 276 -31.93 29.73 7.60
C LYS A 276 -32.63 28.41 7.22
N SER A 277 -33.55 28.45 6.26
CA SER A 277 -34.29 27.29 5.76
C SER A 277 -33.47 26.33 4.89
N PHE A 278 -32.26 26.70 4.45
CA PHE A 278 -31.36 25.89 3.61
C PHE A 278 -30.21 25.19 4.37
N GLY A 279 -30.12 25.38 5.69
CA GLY A 279 -29.15 24.67 6.54
C GLY A 279 -27.91 25.48 6.91
N ARG A 280 -27.36 25.16 8.10
CA ARG A 280 -26.27 25.81 8.87
C ARG A 280 -26.34 27.35 8.92
N VAL A 281 -26.91 27.87 10.01
CA VAL A 281 -26.87 29.29 10.38
C VAL A 281 -25.45 29.85 10.22
N GLY A 282 -25.26 30.75 9.26
CA GLY A 282 -24.01 31.49 9.07
C GLY A 282 -23.17 31.10 7.86
N ASP A 283 -23.47 29.99 7.15
CA ASP A 283 -22.80 29.71 5.88
C ASP A 283 -23.55 30.41 4.73
N LYS A 284 -22.79 31.08 3.86
CA LYS A 284 -23.31 31.83 2.71
C LYS A 284 -22.72 31.39 1.38
N HIS A 285 -21.73 30.50 1.41
CA HIS A 285 -20.95 30.19 0.22
C HIS A 285 -21.43 28.88 -0.41
N PHE A 286 -21.56 28.87 -1.74
CA PHE A 286 -21.84 27.66 -2.50
C PHE A 286 -20.72 27.40 -3.51
N GLY A 287 -20.29 26.14 -3.60
CA GLY A 287 -19.41 25.65 -4.65
C GLY A 287 -19.54 24.13 -4.76
N LEU A 288 -19.51 23.60 -5.97
CA LEU A 288 -19.76 22.17 -6.23
C LEU A 288 -18.74 21.24 -5.56
N LEU A 289 -17.48 21.66 -5.49
CA LEU A 289 -16.36 20.91 -4.92
C LEU A 289 -15.89 21.49 -3.59
N ARG A 290 -16.55 22.53 -3.08
CA ARG A 290 -16.18 23.23 -1.83
C ARG A 290 -16.03 22.26 -0.67
N SER A 291 -16.99 21.36 -0.48
CA SER A 291 -17.00 20.37 0.61
C SER A 291 -15.90 19.31 0.49
N ARG A 292 -15.27 19.18 -0.68
CA ARG A 292 -14.15 18.26 -0.88
C ARG A 292 -12.83 18.84 -0.40
N ASN A 293 -12.71 20.16 -0.22
CA ASN A 293 -11.47 20.81 0.20
C ASN A 293 -11.43 20.91 1.73
N GLY A 294 -10.38 20.36 2.34
CA GLY A 294 -10.26 20.19 3.78
C GLY A 294 -10.74 18.82 4.25
N THR A 295 -11.09 18.74 5.54
CA THR A 295 -11.52 17.49 6.19
C THR A 295 -12.96 17.17 5.79
N SER A 296 -13.17 15.96 5.28
CA SER A 296 -14.47 15.45 4.89
C SER A 296 -15.45 15.41 6.06
N VAL A 297 -16.71 15.74 5.78
CA VAL A 297 -17.82 15.55 6.72
C VAL A 297 -18.21 14.09 6.88
N ASP A 298 -17.74 13.22 5.99
CA ASP A 298 -17.99 11.79 6.02
C ASP A 298 -16.96 11.05 6.87
N LEU A 299 -17.45 10.13 7.69
CA LEU A 299 -16.67 9.24 8.54
C LEU A 299 -16.70 7.84 7.93
N VAL A 300 -15.54 7.28 7.64
CA VAL A 300 -15.41 5.96 7.02
C VAL A 300 -14.73 5.01 7.99
N GLN A 301 -15.25 3.79 8.09
CA GLN A 301 -14.58 2.69 8.78
C GLN A 301 -14.29 1.57 7.78
N LEU A 302 -13.05 1.09 7.74
CA LEU A 302 -12.62 -0.02 6.89
C LEU A 302 -11.90 -1.12 7.69
N ASN A 303 -11.89 -2.34 7.17
CA ASN A 303 -11.13 -3.46 7.71
C ASN A 303 -9.63 -3.27 7.44
N THR A 304 -8.80 -3.47 8.47
CA THR A 304 -7.34 -3.32 8.38
C THR A 304 -6.65 -4.49 7.68
N GLY A 305 -7.35 -5.63 7.56
CA GLY A 305 -6.80 -6.89 7.05
C GLY A 305 -6.00 -7.69 8.08
N GLU A 306 -6.00 -7.28 9.34
CA GLU A 306 -5.24 -7.94 10.42
C GLU A 306 -5.79 -9.32 10.79
N ASP A 307 -7.12 -9.47 10.81
CA ASP A 307 -7.79 -10.75 11.02
C ASP A 307 -7.78 -11.61 9.75
N ASP A 308 -8.13 -10.99 8.62
CA ASP A 308 -8.28 -11.64 7.33
C ASP A 308 -7.94 -10.66 6.20
N ILE A 309 -6.84 -10.93 5.50
CA ILE A 309 -6.37 -10.11 4.38
C ILE A 309 -7.37 -10.08 3.21
N SER A 310 -8.30 -11.03 3.10
CA SER A 310 -9.35 -11.01 2.07
C SER A 310 -10.35 -9.86 2.30
N LYS A 311 -10.49 -9.39 3.54
CA LYS A 311 -11.34 -8.26 3.94
C LYS A 311 -10.60 -6.93 3.86
N TYR A 312 -9.32 -6.93 3.55
CA TYR A 312 -8.51 -5.72 3.48
C TYR A 312 -9.21 -4.61 2.67
N SER A 313 -9.26 -3.39 3.21
CA SER A 313 -9.85 -2.22 2.57
C SER A 313 -11.38 -2.29 2.36
N ILE A 314 -12.06 -3.34 2.82
CA ILE A 314 -13.53 -3.43 2.76
C ILE A 314 -14.14 -2.49 3.80
N ILE A 315 -15.05 -1.63 3.37
CA ILE A 315 -15.76 -0.67 4.21
C ILE A 315 -16.80 -1.39 5.07
N THR A 316 -16.79 -1.12 6.38
CA THR A 316 -17.70 -1.71 7.36
C THR A 316 -18.74 -0.74 7.88
N GLN A 317 -18.42 0.56 7.90
CA GLN A 317 -19.37 1.62 8.28
C GLN A 317 -19.13 2.89 7.47
N PHE A 318 -20.23 3.57 7.16
CA PHE A 318 -20.24 4.90 6.57
C PHE A 318 -21.11 5.81 7.45
N ASN A 319 -20.53 6.89 7.97
CA ASN A 319 -21.17 7.80 8.92
C ASN A 319 -21.76 7.09 10.16
N GLY A 320 -21.06 6.06 10.65
CA GLY A 320 -21.46 5.26 11.81
C GLY A 320 -22.56 4.23 11.50
N MET A 321 -23.00 4.14 10.25
CA MET A 321 -24.02 3.17 9.83
C MET A 321 -23.36 1.99 9.10
N PRO A 322 -23.65 0.73 9.51
CA PRO A 322 -23.10 -0.47 8.85
C PRO A 322 -23.80 -0.80 7.52
N GLN A 323 -24.87 -0.07 7.20
CA GLN A 323 -25.70 -0.22 6.02
C GLN A 323 -26.36 1.13 5.75
N LEU A 324 -26.59 1.47 4.49
CA LEU A 324 -27.30 2.69 4.11
C LEU A 324 -28.80 2.56 4.39
N ASP A 325 -29.50 3.70 4.38
CA ASP A 325 -30.95 3.78 4.50
C ASP A 325 -31.57 4.57 3.32
N PHE A 326 -30.79 4.73 2.24
CA PHE A 326 -31.17 5.52 1.07
C PHE A 326 -32.02 4.73 0.09
N TRP A 327 -31.72 3.43 -0.06
CA TRP A 327 -32.34 2.53 -1.03
C TRP A 327 -33.40 1.66 -0.35
N GLN A 328 -34.22 0.96 -1.13
CA GLN A 328 -35.33 0.21 -0.55
C GLN A 328 -34.90 -1.12 0.06
N ASP A 329 -34.06 -1.86 -0.67
CA ASP A 329 -33.72 -3.23 -0.32
C ASP A 329 -32.36 -3.30 0.37
N ASP A 330 -32.20 -4.30 1.24
CA ASP A 330 -30.98 -4.46 2.03
C ASP A 330 -29.73 -4.56 1.16
N GLU A 331 -29.79 -5.35 0.09
CA GLU A 331 -28.69 -5.56 -0.84
C GLU A 331 -28.16 -4.29 -1.49
N CYS A 332 -29.03 -3.32 -1.75
CA CYS A 332 -28.66 -2.07 -2.41
C CYS A 332 -28.14 -1.03 -1.43
N ASN A 333 -28.53 -1.19 -0.16
CA ASN A 333 -28.00 -0.45 0.98
C ASN A 333 -26.68 -1.01 1.52
N ARG A 334 -26.21 -2.15 1.02
CA ARG A 334 -24.93 -2.74 1.41
C ARG A 334 -23.75 -1.82 1.06
N ILE A 335 -22.84 -1.63 2.01
CA ILE A 335 -21.64 -0.79 1.89
C ILE A 335 -20.33 -1.58 1.81
N ASP A 336 -20.40 -2.91 1.89
CA ASP A 336 -19.26 -3.84 1.96
C ASP A 336 -18.49 -4.00 0.64
N GLY A 337 -18.22 -2.88 -0.04
CA GLY A 337 -17.24 -2.77 -1.11
C GLY A 337 -15.90 -2.29 -0.58
N SER A 338 -14.83 -2.44 -1.37
CA SER A 338 -13.54 -1.87 -1.02
C SER A 338 -13.54 -0.35 -1.20
N ASP A 339 -12.63 0.31 -0.50
CA ASP A 339 -12.17 1.64 -0.87
C ASP A 339 -11.54 1.61 -2.29
N PRO A 340 -11.75 2.63 -3.13
CA PRO A 340 -11.26 2.64 -4.51
C PRO A 340 -9.73 2.75 -4.64
N SER A 341 -9.00 3.09 -3.56
CA SER A 341 -7.54 3.26 -3.60
C SER A 341 -6.77 1.97 -3.31
N MET A 342 -7.41 0.96 -2.71
CA MET A 342 -6.74 -0.27 -2.27
C MET A 342 -7.67 -1.47 -2.30
N PHE A 343 -7.17 -2.59 -2.81
CA PHE A 343 -7.89 -3.85 -3.01
C PHE A 343 -7.12 -5.00 -2.38
N SER A 344 -7.82 -6.02 -1.90
CA SER A 344 -7.17 -7.23 -1.41
C SER A 344 -6.52 -8.01 -2.56
N PRO A 345 -5.20 -8.31 -2.52
CA PRO A 345 -4.55 -9.12 -3.56
C PRO A 345 -5.16 -10.52 -3.69
N THR A 346 -5.65 -11.10 -2.59
CA THR A 346 -6.27 -12.43 -2.60
C THR A 346 -7.54 -12.46 -3.44
N VAL A 347 -8.34 -11.38 -3.41
CA VAL A 347 -9.56 -11.28 -4.22
C VAL A 347 -9.22 -11.13 -5.71
N LEU A 348 -8.13 -10.43 -6.03
CA LEU A 348 -7.71 -10.18 -7.42
C LEU A 348 -7.20 -11.44 -8.13
N GLN A 349 -6.64 -12.42 -7.41
CA GLN A 349 -6.09 -13.66 -7.99
C GLN A 349 -7.11 -14.43 -8.85
N ASN A 350 -8.37 -14.40 -8.43
CA ASN A 350 -9.46 -15.12 -9.11
C ASN A 350 -10.01 -14.39 -10.32
N ARG A 351 -9.52 -13.18 -10.65
CA ARG A 351 -10.05 -12.32 -11.72
C ARG A 351 -11.57 -12.11 -11.60
N SER A 352 -12.09 -12.18 -10.37
CA SER A 352 -13.50 -11.99 -10.07
C SER A 352 -13.86 -10.51 -10.05
N THR A 353 -15.15 -10.21 -10.21
CA THR A 353 -15.69 -8.86 -10.01
C THR A 353 -15.36 -8.33 -8.62
N VAL A 354 -14.83 -7.12 -8.55
CA VAL A 354 -14.54 -6.42 -7.30
C VAL A 354 -15.64 -5.40 -7.06
N GLN A 355 -16.18 -5.34 -5.83
CA GLN A 355 -17.16 -4.34 -5.45
C GLN A 355 -16.45 -3.14 -4.83
N VAL A 356 -16.74 -1.94 -5.33
CA VAL A 356 -16.11 -0.70 -4.86
C VAL A 356 -17.17 0.23 -4.32
N PHE A 357 -17.00 0.72 -3.10
CA PHE A 357 -17.92 1.70 -2.54
C PHE A 357 -17.53 3.11 -3.00
N LEU A 358 -18.43 3.75 -3.75
CA LEU A 358 -18.20 5.11 -4.23
C LEU A 358 -19.08 6.07 -3.44
N GLN A 359 -18.46 6.84 -2.54
CA GLN A 359 -19.14 7.81 -1.68
C GLN A 359 -20.00 8.80 -2.50
N VAL A 360 -19.50 9.26 -3.65
CA VAL A 360 -20.23 10.18 -4.56
C VAL A 360 -21.49 9.57 -5.18
N LEU A 361 -21.57 8.24 -5.26
CA LEU A 361 -22.75 7.53 -5.77
C LEU A 361 -23.62 6.97 -4.64
N CYS A 362 -23.11 6.96 -3.41
CA CYS A 362 -23.79 6.45 -2.22
C CYS A 362 -24.26 5.00 -2.38
N ARG A 363 -23.42 4.19 -3.04
CA ARG A 363 -23.62 2.76 -3.26
C ARG A 363 -22.30 2.10 -3.64
N LYS A 364 -22.25 0.78 -3.53
CA LYS A 364 -21.22 -0.01 -4.17
C LYS A 364 -21.49 -0.19 -5.68
N VAL A 365 -20.41 -0.22 -6.44
CA VAL A 365 -20.37 -0.40 -7.90
C VAL A 365 -19.44 -1.56 -8.23
N PRO A 366 -19.86 -2.49 -9.11
CA PRO A 366 -18.98 -3.57 -9.56
C PRO A 366 -17.94 -3.06 -10.56
N LEU A 367 -16.72 -3.59 -10.42
CA LEU A 367 -15.67 -3.54 -11.43
C LEU A 367 -15.39 -4.96 -11.92
N ASN A 368 -15.60 -5.21 -13.21
CA ASN A 368 -15.37 -6.50 -13.83
C ASN A 368 -13.95 -6.56 -14.40
N PHE A 369 -13.30 -7.71 -14.25
CA PHE A 369 -12.03 -7.97 -14.91
C PHE A 369 -12.23 -7.94 -16.43
N GLU A 370 -11.40 -7.15 -17.12
CA GLU A 370 -11.39 -7.05 -18.57
C GLU A 370 -10.25 -7.89 -19.15
N LYS A 371 -9.01 -7.59 -18.74
CA LYS A 371 -7.81 -8.21 -19.30
C LYS A 371 -6.58 -7.97 -18.42
N GLU A 372 -5.53 -8.75 -18.68
CA GLU A 372 -4.18 -8.42 -18.27
C GLU A 372 -3.58 -7.38 -19.23
N ALA A 373 -2.81 -6.45 -18.69
CA ALA A 373 -2.08 -5.45 -19.46
C ALA A 373 -0.70 -5.23 -18.84
N THR A 374 0.19 -4.62 -19.61
CA THR A 374 1.53 -4.28 -19.15
C THR A 374 1.74 -2.79 -19.39
N ILE A 375 2.15 -2.07 -18.35
CA ILE A 375 2.32 -0.61 -18.36
C ILE A 375 3.70 -0.23 -17.80
N TYR A 376 4.11 1.03 -17.95
CA TYR A 376 5.30 1.62 -17.32
C TYR A 376 6.52 0.69 -17.21
N ASN A 377 7.24 0.46 -18.32
CA ASN A 377 8.43 -0.40 -18.36
C ASN A 377 8.20 -1.81 -17.76
N ASN A 378 7.26 -2.58 -18.35
CA ASN A 378 7.01 -3.99 -18.06
C ASN A 378 6.29 -4.33 -16.74
N ILE A 379 5.56 -3.41 -16.12
CA ILE A 379 4.76 -3.73 -14.94
C ILE A 379 3.42 -4.34 -15.35
N ASP A 380 3.18 -5.58 -14.97
CA ASP A 380 1.93 -6.29 -15.23
C ASP A 380 0.81 -5.84 -14.30
N VAL A 381 -0.37 -5.62 -14.87
CA VAL A 381 -1.55 -5.08 -14.20
C VAL A 381 -2.81 -5.82 -14.63
N LEU A 382 -3.79 -5.86 -13.75
CA LEU A 382 -5.13 -6.37 -14.03
C LEU A 382 -6.04 -5.18 -14.34
N ARG A 383 -6.54 -5.11 -15.57
CA ARG A 383 -7.49 -4.09 -15.97
C ARG A 383 -8.90 -4.49 -15.57
N TYR A 384 -9.54 -3.60 -14.84
CA TYR A 384 -10.92 -3.69 -14.40
C TYR A 384 -11.74 -2.52 -14.94
N ARG A 385 -13.00 -2.77 -15.33
CA ARG A 385 -13.92 -1.75 -15.86
C ARG A 385 -15.29 -1.82 -15.20
N THR A 386 -15.95 -0.67 -15.08
CA THR A 386 -17.38 -0.63 -14.73
C THR A 386 -18.21 -1.24 -15.86
N PRO A 387 -19.15 -2.16 -15.59
CA PRO A 387 -20.02 -2.70 -16.64
C PRO A 387 -20.98 -1.63 -17.15
N LEU A 388 -21.38 -1.74 -18.42
CA LEU A 388 -22.21 -0.73 -19.09
C LEU A 388 -23.65 -0.67 -18.55
N ASP A 389 -24.12 -1.76 -17.95
CA ASP A 389 -25.47 -1.90 -17.38
C ASP A 389 -25.56 -1.46 -15.91
N VAL A 390 -24.49 -0.91 -15.33
CA VAL A 390 -24.45 -0.52 -13.90
C VAL A 390 -25.51 0.52 -13.54
N PHE A 391 -25.83 1.42 -14.48
CA PHE A 391 -26.87 2.45 -14.35
C PHE A 391 -28.09 2.16 -15.23
N ALA A 392 -28.20 0.95 -15.79
CA ALA A 392 -29.32 0.60 -16.67
C ALA A 392 -30.66 0.54 -15.91
N HIS A 393 -31.74 0.79 -16.63
CA HIS A 393 -33.10 0.70 -16.11
C HIS A 393 -33.42 -0.74 -15.64
N PRO A 394 -34.27 -0.95 -14.61
CA PRO A 394 -34.61 -2.28 -14.11
C PRO A 394 -35.18 -3.26 -15.16
N SER A 395 -35.76 -2.76 -16.26
CA SER A 395 -36.20 -3.59 -17.38
C SER A 395 -35.05 -4.31 -18.09
N GLU A 396 -33.86 -3.72 -18.09
CA GLU A 396 -32.64 -4.31 -18.65
C GLU A 396 -31.82 -5.02 -17.58
N LYS A 397 -31.75 -4.44 -16.38
CA LYS A 397 -31.03 -4.99 -15.22
C LYS A 397 -31.96 -5.09 -13.99
N PRO A 398 -32.68 -6.19 -13.80
CA PRO A 398 -33.63 -6.34 -12.68
C PRO A 398 -33.03 -6.10 -11.30
N ALA A 399 -31.73 -6.39 -11.10
CA ALA A 399 -31.03 -6.11 -9.85
C ALA A 399 -30.99 -4.62 -9.48
N ASN A 400 -31.21 -3.70 -10.43
CA ASN A 400 -31.23 -2.26 -10.17
C ASN A 400 -32.59 -1.76 -9.64
N GLU A 401 -33.60 -2.62 -9.52
CA GLU A 401 -34.96 -2.22 -9.13
C GLU A 401 -35.03 -1.49 -7.78
N CYS A 402 -34.26 -1.96 -6.80
CA CYS A 402 -34.12 -1.38 -5.47
C CYS A 402 -33.62 0.09 -5.46
N TYR A 403 -32.91 0.54 -6.50
CA TYR A 403 -32.44 1.92 -6.64
C TYR A 403 -33.55 2.86 -7.15
N CYS A 404 -34.67 2.31 -7.62
CA CYS A 404 -35.79 3.05 -8.21
C CYS A 404 -37.05 3.12 -7.34
N ARG A 405 -37.39 2.04 -6.64
CA ARG A 405 -38.72 1.87 -6.03
C ARG A 405 -39.09 2.87 -4.92
N ASN A 406 -38.13 3.63 -4.38
CA ASN A 406 -38.37 4.71 -3.40
C ASN A 406 -38.71 6.07 -4.05
N THR A 407 -38.94 6.11 -5.36
CA THR A 407 -39.22 7.32 -6.13
C THR A 407 -40.54 7.19 -6.89
N ASP A 408 -41.27 8.29 -7.08
CA ASP A 408 -42.56 8.30 -7.80
C ASP A 408 -42.43 7.85 -9.27
N LEU A 409 -41.21 7.96 -9.84
CA LEU A 409 -40.87 7.58 -11.20
C LEU A 409 -39.41 7.08 -11.24
N CYS A 410 -39.20 5.83 -11.68
CA CYS A 410 -37.85 5.35 -11.98
C CYS A 410 -37.28 6.14 -13.17
N LEU A 411 -36.07 6.66 -13.00
CA LEU A 411 -35.43 7.47 -14.02
C LEU A 411 -35.07 6.65 -15.26
N PRO A 412 -34.89 7.29 -16.43
CA PRO A 412 -34.29 6.64 -17.59
C PRO A 412 -32.94 5.99 -17.25
N GLY A 413 -32.55 4.95 -17.98
CA GLY A 413 -31.25 4.30 -17.82
C GLY A 413 -30.10 5.30 -18.02
N GLY A 414 -29.03 5.15 -17.25
CA GLY A 414 -27.81 5.96 -17.32
C GLY A 414 -27.62 7.00 -16.22
N VAL A 415 -28.63 7.21 -15.37
CA VAL A 415 -28.58 8.15 -14.23
C VAL A 415 -29.04 7.47 -12.94
N ILE A 416 -28.48 7.88 -11.81
CA ILE A 416 -28.89 7.44 -10.48
C ILE A 416 -29.52 8.61 -9.72
N ASN A 417 -30.57 8.37 -8.94
CA ASN A 417 -31.11 9.35 -8.01
C ASN A 417 -30.33 9.32 -6.68
N ALA A 418 -29.39 10.25 -6.47
CA ALA A 418 -28.62 10.34 -5.22
C ALA A 418 -29.21 11.34 -4.22
N THR A 419 -30.45 11.81 -4.42
CA THR A 419 -31.05 12.91 -3.66
C THR A 419 -31.01 12.73 -2.15
N ARG A 420 -31.32 11.52 -1.65
CA ARG A 420 -31.30 11.23 -0.21
C ARG A 420 -29.91 11.36 0.41
N CYS A 421 -28.89 10.90 -0.31
CA CYS A 421 -27.52 10.95 0.16
C CYS A 421 -26.96 12.38 0.24
N TYR A 422 -27.44 13.26 -0.65
CA TYR A 422 -27.06 14.66 -0.68
C TYR A 422 -28.01 15.56 0.14
N GLY A 423 -28.70 15.02 1.14
CA GLY A 423 -29.53 15.82 2.05
C GLY A 423 -30.73 16.49 1.36
N ASP A 424 -31.41 15.76 0.47
CA ASP A 424 -32.54 16.20 -0.36
C ASP A 424 -32.20 17.14 -1.53
N LEU A 425 -30.92 17.38 -1.81
CA LEU A 425 -30.51 18.11 -3.01
C LEU A 425 -30.73 17.23 -4.25
N PRO A 426 -31.32 17.75 -5.34
CA PRO A 426 -31.68 16.98 -6.54
C PRO A 426 -30.45 16.62 -7.41
N ILE A 427 -29.54 15.82 -6.86
CA ILE A 427 -28.29 15.41 -7.52
C ILE A 427 -28.47 14.04 -8.17
N PHE A 428 -28.07 13.96 -9.45
CA PHE A 428 -28.24 12.77 -10.27
C PHE A 428 -26.93 12.37 -10.93
N PRO A 429 -26.11 11.50 -10.31
CA PRO A 429 -24.86 11.07 -10.92
C PRO A 429 -25.07 10.22 -12.19
N SER A 430 -24.13 10.30 -13.12
CA SER A 430 -24.07 9.46 -14.33
C SER A 430 -22.62 9.21 -14.76
N PHE A 431 -22.42 8.46 -15.85
CA PHE A 431 -21.17 8.56 -16.59
C PHE A 431 -21.08 9.91 -17.34
N PRO A 432 -19.86 10.40 -17.66
CA PRO A 432 -19.66 11.58 -18.48
C PRO A 432 -20.41 11.51 -19.82
N HIS A 433 -20.93 12.66 -20.24
CA HIS A 433 -21.81 12.82 -21.40
C HIS A 433 -23.01 11.87 -21.41
N PHE A 434 -23.49 11.44 -20.25
CA PHE A 434 -24.54 10.41 -20.13
C PHE A 434 -24.20 9.13 -20.90
N PHE A 435 -22.91 8.77 -20.94
CA PHE A 435 -22.48 7.51 -21.53
C PHE A 435 -23.24 6.32 -20.94
N SER A 436 -23.55 5.35 -21.80
CA SER A 436 -24.45 4.21 -21.55
C SER A 436 -25.89 4.56 -21.13
N GLY A 437 -26.30 5.83 -21.22
CA GLY A 437 -27.64 6.28 -20.86
C GLY A 437 -28.63 6.38 -22.03
N ASP A 438 -29.91 6.43 -21.67
CA ASP A 438 -31.02 6.56 -22.61
C ASP A 438 -30.95 7.91 -23.34
N LYS A 439 -31.24 7.90 -24.65
CA LYS A 439 -31.20 9.11 -25.49
C LYS A 439 -32.08 10.23 -24.97
N VAL A 440 -33.17 9.92 -24.27
CA VAL A 440 -34.09 10.91 -23.69
C VAL A 440 -33.41 11.87 -22.71
N LEU A 441 -32.26 11.47 -22.13
CA LEU A 441 -31.47 12.29 -21.22
C LEU A 441 -30.76 13.44 -21.93
N TYR A 442 -30.32 13.23 -23.18
CA TYR A 442 -29.46 14.17 -23.90
C TYR A 442 -29.96 14.57 -25.30
N GLU A 443 -31.10 14.07 -25.77
CA GLU A 443 -31.68 14.38 -27.09
C GLU A 443 -31.92 15.88 -27.35
N ASN A 444 -32.19 16.62 -26.27
CA ASN A 444 -32.47 18.06 -26.29
C ASN A 444 -31.19 18.90 -26.17
N PHE A 445 -30.03 18.28 -26.03
CA PHE A 445 -28.76 18.97 -25.95
C PHE A 445 -27.97 18.81 -27.25
N THR A 446 -27.29 19.88 -27.65
CA THR A 446 -26.18 19.83 -28.61
C THR A 446 -24.89 19.84 -27.80
N GLY A 447 -23.89 19.03 -28.20
CA GLY A 447 -22.57 18.97 -27.54
C GLY A 447 -22.39 17.87 -26.50
N ILE A 448 -23.43 17.06 -26.25
CA ILE A 448 -23.30 15.81 -25.49
C ILE A 448 -22.91 14.67 -26.44
N ASN A 449 -21.68 14.16 -26.31
CA ASN A 449 -21.10 13.13 -27.19
C ASN A 449 -20.63 11.92 -26.36
N PRO A 450 -21.47 10.90 -26.13
CA PRO A 450 -21.07 9.68 -25.42
C PRO A 450 -19.92 8.93 -26.14
N ASP A 451 -18.83 8.61 -25.43
CA ASP A 451 -17.69 7.85 -25.94
C ASP A 451 -17.19 6.88 -24.86
N ALA A 452 -17.03 5.60 -25.19
CA ALA A 452 -16.64 4.58 -24.22
C ALA A 452 -15.19 4.72 -23.73
N GLU A 453 -14.27 5.12 -24.61
CA GLU A 453 -12.85 5.24 -24.25
C GLU A 453 -12.61 6.46 -23.35
N LEU A 454 -13.36 7.54 -23.60
CA LEU A 454 -13.26 8.78 -22.81
C LEU A 454 -14.08 8.74 -21.53
N HIS A 455 -15.23 8.05 -21.49
CA HIS A 455 -16.22 8.23 -20.41
C HIS A 455 -16.43 7.00 -19.52
N GLN A 456 -15.90 5.83 -19.87
CA GLN A 456 -16.02 4.66 -19.00
C GLN A 456 -14.95 4.69 -17.89
N THR A 457 -15.33 4.29 -16.67
CA THR A 457 -14.38 4.14 -15.56
C THR A 457 -13.59 2.84 -15.70
N TYR A 458 -12.28 2.91 -15.48
CA TYR A 458 -11.41 1.74 -15.42
C TYR A 458 -10.27 1.92 -14.41
N ALA A 459 -9.74 0.80 -13.92
CA ALA A 459 -8.60 0.75 -13.02
C ALA A 459 -7.63 -0.35 -13.48
N ASP A 460 -6.35 -0.01 -13.57
CA ASP A 460 -5.25 -0.94 -13.78
C ASP A 460 -4.62 -1.22 -12.42
N ILE A 461 -4.95 -2.38 -11.85
CA ILE A 461 -4.62 -2.74 -10.48
C ILE A 461 -3.38 -3.63 -10.46
N HIS A 462 -2.40 -3.30 -9.62
CA HIS A 462 -1.22 -4.14 -9.46
C HIS A 462 -1.61 -5.46 -8.76
N PRO A 463 -1.43 -6.64 -9.38
CA PRO A 463 -1.99 -7.90 -8.88
C PRO A 463 -1.48 -8.29 -7.49
N ARG A 464 -0.20 -8.01 -7.21
CA ARG A 464 0.46 -8.40 -5.96
C ARG A 464 0.22 -7.44 -4.79
N PHE A 465 0.10 -6.14 -5.06
CA PHE A 465 -0.01 -5.10 -4.03
C PHE A 465 -1.43 -4.56 -3.88
N GLY A 466 -2.28 -4.76 -4.88
CA GLY A 466 -3.70 -4.43 -4.82
C GLY A 466 -4.03 -2.95 -4.91
N PHE A 467 -3.10 -2.06 -5.28
CA PHE A 467 -3.41 -0.65 -5.52
C PHE A 467 -3.50 -0.35 -7.04
N PRO A 468 -4.33 0.61 -7.46
CA PRO A 468 -4.39 1.06 -8.84
C PRO A 468 -3.12 1.84 -9.19
N VAL A 469 -2.38 1.39 -10.20
CA VAL A 469 -1.18 2.04 -10.73
C VAL A 469 -1.48 2.96 -11.91
N ASN A 470 -2.60 2.71 -12.60
CA ASN A 470 -3.13 3.56 -13.64
C ASN A 470 -4.66 3.41 -13.64
N GLY A 471 -5.37 4.31 -14.31
CA GLY A 471 -6.82 4.29 -14.34
C GLY A 471 -7.43 5.67 -14.39
N ALA A 472 -8.74 5.68 -14.61
CA ALA A 472 -9.55 6.87 -14.63
C ALA A 472 -10.89 6.58 -13.95
N SER A 473 -11.09 7.16 -12.78
CA SER A 473 -12.39 7.17 -12.09
C SER A 473 -13.20 8.37 -12.59
N ARG A 474 -14.29 8.11 -13.30
CA ARG A 474 -15.06 9.12 -14.04
C ARG A 474 -16.51 9.16 -13.58
N VAL A 475 -16.96 10.31 -13.11
CA VAL A 475 -18.33 10.54 -12.66
C VAL A 475 -18.80 11.92 -13.11
N GLN A 476 -20.00 11.98 -13.66
CA GLN A 476 -20.70 13.22 -13.97
C GLN A 476 -21.74 13.53 -12.89
N ILE A 477 -21.82 14.80 -12.51
CA ILE A 477 -22.79 15.34 -11.57
C ILE A 477 -23.80 16.14 -12.37
N ASN A 478 -25.07 15.79 -12.20
CA ASN A 478 -26.20 16.46 -12.84
C ASN A 478 -27.20 16.95 -11.80
N ILE A 479 -28.06 17.88 -12.21
CA ILE A 479 -29.18 18.38 -11.40
C ILE A 479 -30.49 18.29 -12.17
N MET A 480 -31.57 17.83 -11.54
CA MET A 480 -32.88 17.80 -12.18
C MET A 480 -33.64 19.10 -11.94
N LEU A 481 -34.24 19.61 -13.02
CA LEU A 481 -35.17 20.72 -12.97
C LEU A 481 -36.55 20.24 -12.46
N ASP A 482 -36.97 20.74 -11.30
CA ASP A 482 -38.30 20.46 -10.75
C ASP A 482 -39.33 21.50 -11.22
N ASN A 483 -40.54 21.06 -11.57
CA ASN A 483 -41.62 21.94 -12.00
C ASN A 483 -42.39 22.50 -10.80
N THR A 484 -41.73 23.35 -10.02
CA THR A 484 -42.37 24.06 -8.90
C THR A 484 -42.79 25.46 -9.30
N GLY A 485 -43.70 26.07 -8.53
CA GLY A 485 -44.14 27.44 -8.82
C GLY A 485 -43.02 28.48 -8.72
N LEU A 486 -41.93 28.19 -8.01
CA LEU A 486 -40.72 29.02 -8.00
C LEU A 486 -40.06 29.09 -9.39
N LEU A 487 -39.96 27.95 -10.08
CA LEU A 487 -39.25 27.84 -11.36
C LEU A 487 -40.17 27.93 -12.59
N ARG A 488 -41.48 27.65 -12.44
CA ARG A 488 -42.45 27.50 -13.54
C ARG A 488 -42.40 28.61 -14.59
N MET A 489 -42.26 29.86 -14.15
CA MET A 489 -42.20 31.01 -15.07
C MET A 489 -40.83 31.13 -15.76
N LYS A 490 -39.74 30.85 -15.03
CA LYS A 490 -38.36 30.95 -15.54
C LYS A 490 -38.01 29.79 -16.47
N ALA A 491 -38.58 28.61 -16.22
CA ALA A 491 -38.26 27.38 -16.93
C ALA A 491 -39.37 26.93 -17.91
N LYS A 492 -40.29 27.83 -18.28
CA LYS A 492 -41.46 27.52 -19.13
C LYS A 492 -41.10 26.83 -20.45
N HIS A 493 -39.95 27.17 -21.02
CA HIS A 493 -39.46 26.65 -22.30
C HIS A 493 -38.51 25.45 -22.16
N LEU A 494 -38.27 24.99 -20.93
CA LEU A 494 -37.48 23.78 -20.67
C LEU A 494 -38.40 22.58 -20.49
N LYS A 495 -37.93 21.40 -20.89
CA LYS A 495 -38.63 20.13 -20.66
C LYS A 495 -38.77 19.91 -19.14
N ASN A 496 -39.96 19.54 -18.69
CA ASN A 496 -40.19 19.17 -17.29
C ASN A 496 -39.26 18.01 -16.90
N ASN A 497 -38.69 18.07 -15.70
CA ASN A 497 -37.77 17.06 -15.18
C ASN A 497 -36.51 16.86 -16.06
N ALA A 498 -36.11 17.88 -16.82
CA ALA A 498 -34.84 17.85 -17.54
C ALA A 498 -33.67 17.69 -16.55
N ILE A 499 -32.76 16.76 -16.85
CA ILE A 499 -31.52 16.56 -16.09
C ILE A 499 -30.43 17.39 -16.75
N LEU A 500 -30.02 18.45 -16.06
CA LEU A 500 -29.03 19.42 -16.52
C LEU A 500 -27.64 18.96 -16.08
N PRO A 501 -26.71 18.69 -17.00
CA PRO A 501 -25.33 18.37 -16.63
C PRO A 501 -24.61 19.60 -16.06
N LEU A 502 -23.85 19.40 -14.99
CA LEU A 502 -23.11 20.47 -14.30
C LEU A 502 -21.62 20.36 -14.58
N ILE A 503 -21.02 19.28 -14.09
CA ILE A 503 -19.61 18.96 -14.26
C ILE A 503 -19.44 17.47 -14.40
N TRP A 504 -18.34 17.04 -15.01
CA TRP A 504 -17.83 15.70 -14.78
C TRP A 504 -16.39 15.76 -14.30
N ILE A 505 -16.00 14.74 -13.55
CA ILE A 505 -14.72 14.68 -12.87
C ILE A 505 -14.04 13.38 -13.27
N GLU A 506 -12.77 13.49 -13.61
CA GLU A 506 -11.84 12.38 -13.76
C GLU A 506 -10.80 12.43 -12.64
N ILE A 507 -10.66 11.35 -11.89
CA ILE A 507 -9.53 11.15 -10.98
C ILE A 507 -8.60 10.13 -11.61
N THR A 508 -7.36 10.55 -11.86
CA THR A 508 -6.29 9.67 -12.36
C THR A 508 -5.14 9.57 -11.36
N ALA A 509 -4.27 8.58 -11.56
CA ALA A 509 -2.96 8.60 -10.95
C ALA A 509 -2.20 9.90 -11.30
N GLY A 510 -1.30 10.32 -10.42
CA GLY A 510 -0.38 11.43 -10.66
C GLY A 510 0.60 11.15 -11.78
N ASP A 511 1.34 12.20 -12.17
CA ASP A 511 2.52 12.02 -13.00
C ASP A 511 3.62 11.38 -12.14
N PHE A 512 3.73 10.05 -12.20
CA PHE A 512 4.79 9.35 -11.51
C PHE A 512 6.14 9.79 -12.08
N ASN A 513 6.93 10.42 -11.22
CA ASN A 513 8.30 10.75 -11.55
C ASN A 513 9.14 9.47 -11.68
N LYS A 514 10.36 9.62 -12.18
CA LYS A 514 11.26 8.48 -12.38
C LYS A 514 11.51 7.72 -11.07
N ASP A 515 11.62 8.41 -9.94
CA ASP A 515 11.87 7.78 -8.64
C ASP A 515 10.71 6.87 -8.21
N VAL A 516 9.45 7.28 -8.45
CA VAL A 516 8.25 6.47 -8.18
C VAL A 516 8.22 5.26 -9.09
N LEU A 517 8.48 5.44 -10.38
CA LEU A 517 8.50 4.34 -11.34
C LEU A 517 9.63 3.34 -11.03
N ASP A 518 10.82 3.83 -10.68
CA ASP A 518 11.96 2.99 -10.30
C ASP A 518 11.66 2.24 -8.99
N THR A 519 11.01 2.88 -8.01
CA THR A 519 10.57 2.24 -6.75
C THR A 519 9.50 1.18 -7.02
N LEU A 520 8.54 1.46 -7.89
CA LEU A 520 7.48 0.53 -8.27
C LEU A 520 8.09 -0.68 -9.01
N HIS A 521 8.99 -0.44 -9.95
CA HIS A 521 9.70 -1.49 -10.69
C HIS A 521 10.57 -2.34 -9.75
N PHE A 522 11.37 -1.71 -8.87
CA PHE A 522 12.18 -2.44 -7.88
C PHE A 522 11.33 -3.24 -6.91
N SER A 523 10.22 -2.68 -6.42
CA SER A 523 9.29 -3.40 -5.54
C SER A 523 8.66 -4.60 -6.25
N THR A 524 8.34 -4.47 -7.53
CA THR A 524 7.72 -5.55 -8.32
C THR A 524 8.72 -6.66 -8.60
N PHE A 525 9.78 -6.35 -9.36
CA PHE A 525 10.73 -7.35 -9.83
C PHE A 525 11.76 -7.76 -8.78
N GLY A 526 12.13 -6.85 -7.87
CA GLY A 526 13.09 -7.14 -6.81
C GLY A 526 12.54 -8.17 -5.82
N LEU A 527 11.26 -8.07 -5.46
CA LEU A 527 10.63 -9.08 -4.60
C LEU A 527 10.54 -10.45 -5.29
N ASP A 528 10.16 -10.49 -6.57
CA ASP A 528 10.15 -11.74 -7.34
C ASP A 528 11.56 -12.34 -7.47
N ALA A 529 12.57 -11.51 -7.75
CA ALA A 529 13.96 -11.93 -7.81
C ALA A 529 14.44 -12.48 -6.46
N ILE A 530 14.11 -11.83 -5.34
CA ILE A 530 14.42 -12.34 -3.99
C ILE A 530 13.75 -13.69 -3.77
N GLN A 531 12.49 -13.85 -4.15
CA GLN A 531 11.78 -15.13 -4.00
C GLN A 531 12.46 -16.25 -4.80
N VAL A 532 12.82 -15.97 -6.06
CA VAL A 532 13.52 -16.91 -6.95
C VAL A 532 14.90 -17.25 -6.40
N VAL A 533 15.68 -16.25 -5.98
CA VAL A 533 17.01 -16.44 -5.37
C VAL A 533 16.92 -17.26 -4.09
N LEU A 534 15.94 -17.01 -3.22
CA LEU A 534 15.74 -17.80 -2.02
C LEU A 534 15.31 -19.24 -2.35
N LYS A 535 14.42 -19.44 -3.32
CA LYS A 535 13.96 -20.78 -3.75
C LYS A 535 15.09 -21.62 -4.34
N TYR A 536 15.82 -21.09 -5.31
CA TYR A 536 16.87 -21.84 -6.00
C TYR A 536 18.21 -21.80 -5.26
N GLY A 537 18.50 -20.73 -4.52
CA GLY A 537 19.70 -20.59 -3.71
C GLY A 537 19.72 -21.56 -2.54
N THR A 538 18.62 -21.71 -1.80
CA THR A 538 18.53 -22.72 -0.72
C THR A 538 18.65 -24.14 -1.25
N LEU A 539 18.05 -24.44 -2.41
CA LEU A 539 18.23 -25.72 -3.10
C LEU A 539 19.69 -25.96 -3.48
N LEU A 540 20.36 -24.98 -4.12
CA LEU A 540 21.76 -25.13 -4.51
C LEU A 540 22.68 -25.30 -3.30
N ILE A 541 22.49 -24.51 -2.23
CA ILE A 541 23.26 -24.62 -1.00
C ILE A 541 23.04 -25.98 -0.34
N SER A 542 21.80 -26.49 -0.29
CA SER A 542 21.52 -27.81 0.30
C SER A 542 22.18 -28.96 -0.48
N VAL A 543 22.12 -28.94 -1.82
CA VAL A 543 22.76 -29.97 -2.66
C VAL A 543 24.29 -29.90 -2.57
N THR A 544 24.86 -28.70 -2.60
CA THR A 544 26.32 -28.51 -2.51
C THR A 544 26.86 -28.88 -1.14
N THR A 545 26.20 -28.45 -0.05
CA THR A 545 26.60 -28.84 1.31
C THR A 545 26.44 -30.33 1.55
N PHE A 546 25.37 -30.96 1.05
CA PHE A 546 25.22 -32.42 1.11
C PHE A 546 26.35 -33.15 0.40
N SER A 547 26.67 -32.73 -0.82
CA SER A 547 27.75 -33.32 -1.62
C SER A 547 29.11 -33.18 -0.95
N LEU A 548 29.39 -32.01 -0.36
CA LEU A 548 30.62 -31.75 0.37
C LEU A 548 30.72 -32.55 1.68
N ILE A 549 29.60 -32.76 2.39
CA ILE A 549 29.56 -33.63 3.57
C ILE A 549 29.88 -35.07 3.16
N VAL A 550 29.22 -35.59 2.13
CA VAL A 550 29.47 -36.96 1.63
C VAL A 550 30.93 -37.13 1.18
N ALA A 551 31.46 -36.17 0.41
CA ALA A 551 32.85 -36.20 -0.03
C ALA A 551 33.85 -36.12 1.15
N SER A 552 33.56 -35.27 2.15
CA SER A 552 34.39 -35.15 3.36
C SER A 552 34.38 -36.42 4.19
N VAL A 553 33.21 -37.04 4.37
CA VAL A 553 33.09 -38.33 5.08
C VAL A 553 33.82 -39.44 4.33
N TYR A 554 33.65 -39.52 3.00
CA TYR A 554 34.36 -40.47 2.15
C TYR A 554 35.88 -40.30 2.25
N TYR A 555 36.38 -39.06 2.16
CA TYR A 555 37.80 -38.74 2.31
C TYR A 555 38.34 -39.11 3.69
N LEU A 556 37.61 -38.78 4.77
CA LEU A 556 38.00 -39.15 6.13
C LEU A 556 38.01 -40.67 6.33
N ASN A 557 37.08 -41.40 5.72
CA ASN A 557 37.05 -42.87 5.78
C ASN A 557 38.24 -43.48 5.04
N ASN A 558 38.52 -43.03 3.81
CA ASN A 558 39.66 -43.53 3.05
C ASN A 558 41.01 -43.24 3.74
N ARG A 559 41.15 -42.07 4.39
CA ARG A 559 42.34 -41.72 5.17
C ARG A 559 42.48 -42.58 6.43
N ARG A 560 41.37 -42.96 7.07
CA ARG A 560 41.40 -43.91 8.21
C ARG A 560 41.85 -45.29 7.76
N ASP A 561 41.37 -45.75 6.60
CA ASP A 561 41.79 -47.03 6.03
C ASP A 561 43.30 -47.05 5.76
N GLU A 562 43.87 -45.97 5.20
CA GLU A 562 45.32 -45.81 5.01
C GLU A 562 46.11 -45.84 6.33
N GLN A 563 45.64 -45.15 7.38
CA GLN A 563 46.28 -45.15 8.70
C GLN A 563 46.24 -46.51 9.39
N GLN A 564 45.13 -47.25 9.25
CA GLN A 564 45.03 -48.61 9.78
C GLN A 564 45.98 -49.57 9.06
N LEU A 565 46.14 -49.41 7.74
CA LEU A 565 47.07 -50.20 6.93
C LEU A 565 48.54 -49.91 7.28
N GLU A 566 48.90 -48.65 7.54
CA GLU A 566 50.23 -48.29 8.03
C GLU A 566 50.49 -48.81 9.45
N HIS A 567 49.51 -48.71 10.35
CA HIS A 567 49.64 -49.24 11.70
C HIS A 567 49.74 -50.77 11.71
N SER A 568 49.00 -51.47 10.85
CA SER A 568 49.11 -52.94 10.73
C SER A 568 50.44 -53.38 10.12
N LYS A 569 50.99 -52.61 9.17
CA LYS A 569 52.34 -52.85 8.64
C LYS A 569 53.39 -52.63 9.71
N SER A 570 53.32 -51.52 10.45
CA SER A 570 54.26 -51.20 11.53
C SER A 570 54.20 -52.23 12.67
N SER A 571 53.00 -52.71 13.06
CA SER A 571 52.87 -53.76 14.07
C SER A 571 53.41 -55.11 13.58
N ALA A 572 53.17 -55.47 12.32
CA ALA A 572 53.71 -56.68 11.71
C ALA A 572 55.25 -56.63 11.58
N GLU A 573 55.82 -55.45 11.28
CA GLU A 573 57.27 -55.23 11.30
C GLU A 573 57.85 -55.31 12.73
N LEU A 574 57.13 -54.80 13.74
CA LEU A 574 57.53 -54.90 15.15
C LEU A 574 57.49 -56.36 15.66
N GLU A 575 56.49 -57.14 15.27
CA GLU A 575 56.40 -58.58 15.56
C GLU A 575 57.47 -59.40 14.82
N ALA A 576 57.80 -59.03 13.59
CA ALA A 576 58.89 -59.66 12.83
C ALA A 576 60.28 -59.37 13.42
N LEU A 577 60.47 -58.20 14.04
CA LEU A 577 61.69 -57.85 14.79
C LEU A 577 61.74 -58.52 16.17
N ALA A 578 60.60 -58.91 16.74
CA ALA A 578 60.48 -59.58 18.04
C ALA A 578 60.52 -61.12 17.95
N GLY A 579 61.26 -61.68 16.97
CA GLY A 579 61.32 -63.12 16.65
C GLY A 579 61.37 -64.10 17.84
N PRO A 580 61.01 -65.38 17.61
CA PRO A 580 60.52 -66.31 18.63
C PRO A 580 61.46 -66.44 19.83
N SER A 581 60.99 -65.98 20.99
CA SER A 581 61.66 -66.20 22.27
C SER A 581 61.52 -67.66 22.69
N ILE A 582 62.60 -68.43 22.48
CA ILE A 582 62.76 -69.73 23.13
C ILE A 582 62.93 -69.46 24.63
N PHE A 583 61.92 -69.87 25.41
CA PHE A 583 61.98 -69.93 26.86
C PHE A 583 63.09 -70.90 27.28
N ASN A 584 64.11 -70.40 27.96
CA ASN A 584 64.76 -71.15 29.03
C ASN A 584 65.22 -70.17 30.12
N GLY A 585 64.88 -70.53 31.36
CA GLY A 585 64.77 -69.60 32.49
C GLY A 585 66.02 -68.76 32.74
N SER A 586 65.81 -67.44 32.82
CA SER A 586 66.50 -66.47 33.66
C SER A 586 65.83 -65.11 33.45
N ILE A 587 65.52 -64.41 34.54
CA ILE A 587 64.94 -63.05 34.52
C ILE A 587 65.91 -62.12 33.78
N LEU A 588 65.46 -61.51 32.67
CA LEU A 588 66.17 -60.40 32.04
C LEU A 588 65.31 -59.14 32.14
N VAL A 589 65.74 -58.23 33.00
CA VAL A 589 65.21 -56.86 33.09
C VAL A 589 65.77 -56.09 31.89
N VAL A 590 64.94 -55.73 30.92
CA VAL A 590 65.32 -54.78 29.87
C VAL A 590 64.89 -53.39 30.31
N GLN A 591 65.87 -52.63 30.78
CA GLN A 591 65.74 -51.23 31.18
C GLN A 591 66.02 -50.36 29.95
N VAL A 592 64.99 -49.75 29.37
CA VAL A 592 65.16 -48.78 28.28
C VAL A 592 65.41 -47.39 28.89
N LEU A 593 66.65 -46.92 28.82
CA LEU A 593 67.05 -45.55 29.13
C LEU A 593 66.89 -44.65 27.88
N PRO A 594 66.48 -43.39 28.02
CA PRO A 594 66.41 -42.45 26.91
C PRO A 594 67.80 -41.83 26.63
N GLN A 595 68.25 -41.88 25.37
CA GLN A 595 69.38 -41.08 24.90
C GLN A 595 68.89 -39.69 24.46
N SER A 596 69.33 -38.69 25.20
CA SER A 596 69.56 -37.33 24.70
C SER A 596 70.98 -37.25 24.13
N VAL A 597 71.19 -36.51 23.03
CA VAL A 597 72.35 -35.59 22.81
C VAL A 597 72.11 -34.71 21.57
N LEU A 598 72.52 -33.46 21.77
CA LEU A 598 72.61 -32.25 20.96
C LEU A 598 73.29 -32.30 19.56
N SER A 599 72.81 -31.37 18.72
CA SER A 599 73.49 -30.43 17.79
C SER A 599 74.91 -30.70 17.24
N HIS A 600 75.06 -30.57 15.91
CA HIS A 600 75.94 -29.55 15.30
C HIS A 600 75.66 -29.38 13.79
N ALA A 601 75.59 -28.11 13.35
CA ALA A 601 75.69 -27.67 11.96
C ALA A 601 77.15 -27.71 11.47
N PRO A 602 77.40 -27.58 10.15
CA PRO A 602 77.96 -26.30 9.69
C PRO A 602 77.48 -25.79 8.30
N HIS A 603 77.73 -24.49 8.15
CA HIS A 603 77.64 -23.55 7.03
C HIS A 603 78.22 -23.96 5.66
N ARG A 604 77.62 -23.40 4.59
CA ARG A 604 78.24 -22.56 3.52
C ARG A 604 77.11 -21.95 2.67
N ASP A 605 76.87 -20.64 2.68
CA ASP A 605 77.54 -19.55 1.93
C ASP A 605 77.46 -19.76 0.41
N GLU A 606 77.13 -18.81 -0.48
CA GLU A 606 76.65 -17.42 -0.48
C GLU A 606 76.45 -17.09 -1.98
N LEU A 607 75.34 -16.43 -2.36
CA LEU A 607 75.23 -15.30 -3.31
C LEU A 607 73.76 -14.95 -3.59
#